data_AF-A0AA37P909-F1
#
_entry.id   AF-A0AA37P909-F1
#
_cell.length_a   1.000
_cell.length_b   1.000
_cell.length_c   1.000
_cell.angle_alpha   90.00
_cell.angle_beta   90.00
_cell.angle_gamma   90.00
#
_symmetry.space_group_name_H-M   'P 1'
#
loop_
_entity.id
_entity.type
_entity.pdbx_description
1 polymer ?
#
loop_
_entity_poly.entity_id
_entity_poly.type
_entity_poly.pdbx_seq_one_letter_code
_entity_poly.pdbx_strand_id
1 'polypeptide(L)'
;MPLIIQAFSGIAWVAGYFTYYLQLAGYSTSMSYQLQIAQPVLSIVGNLMAAAVIDKVGRRNLTLYGLGILTVFLFITGGLGTGTTQPMIKGTVAFILIYSWWYNVSIGSTAFSLLAETSTSRLRAKTVAIGYASQNSINVMWQFVIPYMFNPDKANLGAKIAFIFGGLCFFSLLYLWYFQPETGGRSYEELDEMFTKGVPARKFKTYKTTMQMRNETTAQSGSH
;
A
#
# COMPACT_ATOMS: atom_id res chain seq x y z
N MET A 1 2.65 -0.08 -11.58
CA MET A 1 1.23 -0.06 -11.17
C MET A 1 1.06 -0.16 -9.64
N PRO A 2 1.61 0.78 -8.85
CA PRO A 2 1.48 0.75 -7.38
C PRO A 2 0.04 0.91 -6.87
N LEU A 3 -0.82 1.62 -7.62
CA LEU A 3 -2.23 1.82 -7.27
C LEU A 3 -3.07 0.53 -7.29
N ILE A 4 -2.70 -0.45 -8.11
CA ILE A 4 -3.39 -1.75 -8.15
C ILE A 4 -3.10 -2.56 -6.89
N ILE A 5 -1.88 -2.45 -6.37
CA ILE A 5 -1.48 -3.17 -5.15
C ILE A 5 -2.21 -2.64 -3.91
N GLN A 6 -2.59 -1.35 -3.90
CA GLN A 6 -3.50 -0.81 -2.89
C GLN A 6 -4.87 -1.52 -2.90
N ALA A 7 -5.41 -1.83 -4.08
CA ALA A 7 -6.69 -2.51 -4.17
C ALA A 7 -6.59 -3.98 -3.69
N PHE A 8 -5.42 -4.60 -3.82
CA PHE A 8 -5.16 -5.97 -3.34
C PHE A 8 -4.77 -6.06 -1.87
N SER A 9 -4.38 -4.96 -1.21
CA SER A 9 -4.06 -4.96 0.22
C SER A 9 -5.30 -5.18 1.10
N GLY A 10 -6.50 -4.94 0.58
CA GLY A 10 -7.75 -5.08 1.33
C GLY A 10 -8.22 -3.80 2.02
N ILE A 11 -7.72 -2.63 1.62
CA ILE A 11 -8.20 -1.35 2.15
C ILE A 11 -9.69 -1.13 1.92
N ALA A 12 -10.25 -1.58 0.78
CA ALA A 12 -11.67 -1.48 0.49
C ALA A 12 -12.53 -2.28 1.50
N TRP A 13 -12.01 -3.43 1.95
CA TRP A 13 -12.62 -4.24 2.99
C TRP A 13 -12.57 -3.54 4.35
N VAL A 14 -11.38 -3.09 4.76
CA VAL A 14 -11.16 -2.41 6.04
C VAL A 14 -11.89 -1.06 6.14
N ALA A 15 -11.96 -0.29 5.07
CA ALA A 15 -12.61 1.02 5.10
C ALA A 15 -14.13 0.92 4.90
N GLY A 16 -14.59 0.05 4.00
CA GLY A 16 -16.00 -0.02 3.59
C GLY A 16 -16.88 -0.90 4.47
N TYR A 17 -16.32 -1.91 5.14
CA TYR A 17 -17.09 -2.96 5.82
C TYR A 17 -16.72 -3.18 7.29
N PHE A 18 -15.89 -2.29 7.86
CA PHE A 18 -15.45 -2.42 9.25
C PHE A 18 -16.58 -2.25 10.27
N THR A 19 -17.47 -1.26 10.11
CA THR A 19 -18.69 -1.15 10.94
C THR A 19 -19.55 -2.40 10.90
N TYR A 20 -19.75 -2.98 9.71
CA TYR A 20 -20.55 -4.19 9.55
C TYR A 20 -19.91 -5.39 10.25
N TYR A 21 -18.58 -5.53 10.13
CA TYR A 21 -17.83 -6.54 10.88
C TYR A 21 -17.98 -6.37 12.40
N LEU A 22 -17.92 -5.14 12.92
CA LEU A 22 -18.11 -4.86 14.34
C LEU A 22 -19.51 -5.24 14.83
N GLN A 23 -20.54 -4.96 14.03
CA GLN A 23 -21.91 -5.35 14.34
C GLN A 23 -22.08 -6.88 14.36
N LEU A 24 -21.51 -7.59 13.38
CA LEU A 24 -21.49 -9.07 13.36
C LEU A 24 -20.72 -9.65 14.55
N ALA A 25 -19.69 -8.96 15.02
CA ALA A 25 -18.92 -9.33 16.20
C ALA A 25 -19.65 -9.08 17.54
N GLY A 26 -20.88 -8.55 17.51
CA GLY A 26 -21.71 -8.30 18.69
C GLY A 26 -21.44 -6.97 19.39
N TYR A 27 -20.74 -6.03 18.74
CA TYR A 27 -20.60 -4.68 19.28
C TYR A 27 -21.90 -3.89 19.12
N SER A 28 -22.17 -3.01 20.08
CA SER A 28 -23.29 -2.07 19.96
C SER A 28 -23.06 -1.12 18.78
N THR A 29 -24.16 -0.63 18.20
CA THR A 29 -24.11 0.35 17.10
C THR A 29 -23.30 1.58 17.48
N SER A 30 -23.47 2.09 18.71
CA SER A 30 -22.73 3.26 19.21
C SER A 30 -21.21 3.02 19.25
N MET A 31 -20.76 1.88 19.78
CA MET A 31 -19.33 1.53 19.83
C MET A 31 -18.76 1.31 18.42
N SER A 32 -19.55 0.70 17.53
CA SER A 32 -19.14 0.47 16.15
C SER A 32 -18.85 1.78 15.40
N TYR A 33 -19.68 2.79 15.59
CA TYR A 33 -19.44 4.12 15.03
C TYR A 33 -18.23 4.82 15.65
N GLN A 34 -18.03 4.72 16.96
CA GLN A 34 -16.85 5.31 17.62
C GLN A 34 -15.55 4.72 17.07
N LEU A 35 -15.48 3.40 16.89
CA LEU A 35 -14.32 2.72 16.31
C LEU A 35 -14.14 3.07 14.82
N GLN A 36 -15.23 3.24 14.08
CA GLN A 36 -15.18 3.67 12.69
C GLN A 36 -14.63 5.10 12.54
N ILE A 37 -14.90 5.99 13.50
CA ILE A 37 -14.33 7.35 13.55
C ILE A 37 -12.85 7.31 13.95
N ALA A 38 -12.44 6.37 14.81
CA ALA A 38 -11.03 6.22 15.20
C ALA A 38 -10.12 5.85 14.01
N GLN A 39 -10.63 5.07 13.05
CA GLN A 39 -9.88 4.64 11.87
C GLN A 39 -9.32 5.80 10.99
N PRO A 40 -10.12 6.79 10.55
CA PRO A 40 -9.60 7.94 9.80
C PRO A 40 -8.70 8.84 10.65
N VAL A 41 -8.96 8.99 11.95
CA VAL A 41 -8.07 9.75 12.85
C VAL A 41 -6.68 9.13 12.89
N LEU A 42 -6.59 7.80 13.07
CA LEU A 42 -5.32 7.08 12.98
C LEU A 42 -4.70 7.24 11.59
N SER A 43 -5.50 7.19 10.54
CA SER A 43 -5.00 7.34 9.16
C SER A 43 -4.36 8.71 8.91
N ILE A 44 -4.89 9.79 9.51
CA ILE A 44 -4.29 11.13 9.44
C ILE A 44 -2.92 11.14 10.12
N VAL A 45 -2.84 10.62 11.35
CA VAL A 45 -1.56 10.53 12.09
C VAL A 45 -0.54 9.70 11.31
N GLY A 46 -0.98 8.58 10.73
CA GLY A 46 -0.15 7.72 9.90
C GLY A 46 0.40 8.44 8.67
N ASN A 47 -0.41 9.25 7.98
CA ASN A 47 0.05 10.02 6.82
C ASN A 47 1.06 11.11 7.20
N LEU A 48 0.87 11.79 8.33
CA LEU A 48 1.85 12.77 8.82
C LEU A 48 3.20 12.11 9.12
N MET A 49 3.19 10.92 9.71
CA MET A 49 4.41 10.13 9.92
C MET A 49 5.02 9.64 8.61
N ALA A 50 4.20 9.26 7.63
CA ALA A 50 4.67 8.81 6.32
C ALA A 50 5.54 9.87 5.65
N ALA A 51 5.12 11.14 5.71
CA ALA A 51 5.86 12.27 5.14
C ALA A 51 7.28 12.39 5.72
N ALA A 52 7.47 12.13 7.01
CA ALA A 52 8.79 12.18 7.63
C ALA A 52 9.65 10.91 7.36
N VAL A 53 9.00 9.77 7.15
CA VAL A 53 9.67 8.46 6.99
C VAL A 53 10.08 8.21 5.53
N ILE A 54 9.30 8.69 4.56
CA ILE A 54 9.51 8.43 3.13
C ILE A 54 10.86 8.97 2.64
N ASP A 55 11.26 10.15 3.14
CA ASP A 55 12.52 10.80 2.76
C ASP A 55 13.74 10.10 3.37
N LYS A 56 13.60 9.44 4.53
CA LYS A 56 14.71 8.77 5.23
C LYS A 56 14.93 7.33 4.80
N VAL A 57 13.86 6.56 4.58
CA VAL A 57 13.94 5.10 4.32
C VAL A 57 14.07 4.79 2.83
N GLY A 58 13.64 5.70 1.96
CA GLY A 58 13.53 5.47 0.53
C GLY A 58 12.24 4.73 0.15
N ARG A 59 11.74 5.03 -1.04
CA ARG A 59 10.37 4.69 -1.46
C ARG A 59 10.18 3.20 -1.69
N ARG A 60 11.16 2.51 -2.28
CA ARG A 60 11.08 1.06 -2.52
C ARG A 60 11.10 0.28 -1.23
N ASN A 61 12.06 0.58 -0.35
CA ASN A 61 12.19 -0.08 0.94
C ASN A 61 10.93 0.11 1.80
N LEU A 62 10.39 1.32 1.85
CA LEU A 62 9.18 1.59 2.62
C LEU A 62 7.98 0.81 2.09
N THR A 63 7.85 0.67 0.77
CA THR A 63 6.77 -0.12 0.15
C THR A 63 6.95 -1.62 0.43
N LEU A 64 8.17 -2.16 0.32
CA LEU A 64 8.44 -3.58 0.54
C LEU A 64 8.29 -4.00 2.01
N TYR A 65 8.94 -3.29 2.94
CA TYR A 65 8.80 -3.55 4.37
C TYR A 65 7.37 -3.27 4.84
N GLY A 66 6.74 -2.24 4.28
CA GLY A 66 5.32 -1.93 4.48
C GLY A 66 4.42 -3.11 4.14
N LEU A 67 4.47 -3.61 2.90
CA LEU A 67 3.69 -4.78 2.48
C LEU A 67 4.01 -6.04 3.28
N GLY A 68 5.28 -6.27 3.62
CA GLY A 68 5.68 -7.43 4.43
C GLY A 68 4.99 -7.42 5.79
N ILE A 69 5.04 -6.30 6.50
CA ILE A 69 4.39 -6.15 7.81
C ILE A 69 2.86 -6.20 7.69
N LEU A 70 2.28 -5.60 6.65
CA LEU A 70 0.83 -5.67 6.40
C LEU A 70 0.37 -7.11 6.15
N THR A 71 1.15 -7.89 5.40
CA THR A 71 0.87 -9.30 5.14
C THR A 71 0.81 -10.07 6.45
N VAL A 72 1.78 -9.86 7.35
CA VAL A 72 1.79 -10.48 8.68
C VAL A 72 0.56 -10.07 9.49
N PHE A 73 0.21 -8.78 9.53
CA PHE A 73 -0.99 -8.33 10.23
C PHE A 73 -2.27 -8.93 9.68
N LEU A 74 -2.40 -9.10 8.36
CA LEU A 74 -3.54 -9.75 7.73
C LEU A 74 -3.64 -11.24 8.09
N PHE A 75 -2.52 -11.96 8.14
CA PHE A 75 -2.50 -13.35 8.60
C PHE A 75 -2.84 -13.49 10.09
N ILE A 76 -2.33 -12.58 10.95
CA ILE A 76 -2.68 -12.57 12.38
C ILE A 76 -4.18 -12.26 12.56
N THR A 77 -4.70 -11.26 11.84
CA THR A 77 -6.13 -10.89 11.86
C THR A 77 -7.00 -12.05 11.39
N GLY A 78 -6.59 -12.74 10.31
CA GLY A 78 -7.28 -13.94 9.83
C GLY A 78 -7.29 -15.06 10.87
N GLY A 79 -6.15 -15.31 11.53
CA GLY A 79 -6.01 -16.33 12.57
C GLY A 79 -6.81 -16.03 13.83
N LEU A 80 -6.82 -14.78 14.30
CA LEU A 80 -7.70 -14.37 15.40
C LEU A 80 -9.18 -14.45 14.99
N GLY A 81 -9.47 -14.19 13.72
CA GLY A 81 -10.79 -14.31 13.12
C GLY A 81 -11.36 -15.72 13.03
N THR A 82 -10.58 -16.77 13.31
CA THR A 82 -11.11 -18.15 13.39
C THR A 82 -11.73 -18.47 14.74
N GLY A 83 -11.38 -17.71 15.79
CA GLY A 83 -11.94 -17.91 17.12
C GLY A 83 -13.15 -17.04 17.38
N THR A 84 -14.09 -17.57 18.15
CA THR A 84 -15.32 -16.89 18.55
C THR A 84 -15.26 -16.33 19.97
N THR A 85 -14.10 -16.41 20.63
CA THR A 85 -13.96 -15.92 22.01
C THR A 85 -13.86 -14.39 22.04
N GLN A 86 -14.42 -13.78 23.09
CA GLN A 86 -14.42 -12.33 23.25
C GLN A 86 -13.02 -11.67 23.21
N PRO A 87 -11.97 -12.26 23.81
CA PRO A 87 -10.61 -11.73 23.67
C PRO A 87 -10.09 -11.75 22.22
N MET A 88 -10.41 -12.79 21.45
CA MET A 88 -9.97 -12.93 20.06
C MET A 88 -10.67 -11.93 19.13
N ILE A 89 -11.96 -11.68 19.36
CA ILE A 89 -12.74 -10.67 18.64
C ILE A 89 -12.14 -9.27 18.88
N LYS A 90 -11.89 -8.91 20.14
CA LYS A 90 -11.23 -7.63 20.51
C LYS A 90 -9.84 -7.50 19.87
N GLY A 91 -9.06 -8.58 19.90
CA GLY A 91 -7.75 -8.64 19.24
C GLY A 91 -7.85 -8.39 17.75
N THR A 92 -8.79 -9.03 17.06
CA THR A 92 -9.03 -8.86 15.62
C THR A 92 -9.32 -7.41 15.26
N VAL A 93 -10.19 -6.75 16.03
CA VAL A 93 -10.53 -5.33 15.83
C VAL A 93 -9.31 -4.42 16.02
N ALA A 94 -8.52 -4.66 17.07
CA ALA A 94 -7.29 -3.90 17.33
C ALA A 94 -6.28 -4.06 16.19
N PHE A 95 -6.06 -5.28 15.70
CA PHE A 95 -5.17 -5.52 14.57
C PHE A 95 -5.66 -4.90 13.26
N ILE A 96 -6.98 -4.83 13.01
CA ILE A 96 -7.53 -4.12 11.85
C ILE A 96 -7.23 -2.60 11.92
N LEU A 97 -7.33 -2.00 13.11
CA LEU A 97 -7.00 -0.58 13.30
C LEU A 97 -5.49 -0.31 13.12
N ILE A 98 -4.64 -1.17 13.69
CA ILE A 98 -3.19 -1.09 13.52
C ILE A 98 -2.81 -1.30 12.05
N TYR A 99 -3.44 -2.25 11.38
CA TYR A 99 -3.30 -2.48 9.94
C TYR A 99 -3.65 -1.21 9.15
N SER A 100 -4.78 -0.56 9.45
CA SER A 100 -5.20 0.67 8.77
C SER A 100 -4.20 1.81 8.96
N TRP A 101 -3.68 1.97 10.18
CA TRP A 101 -2.63 2.95 10.48
C TRP A 101 -1.36 2.67 9.69
N TRP A 102 -0.82 1.45 9.78
CA TRP A 102 0.41 1.06 9.10
C TRP A 102 0.29 1.12 7.56
N TYR A 103 -0.90 0.80 7.03
CA TYR A 103 -1.19 0.92 5.61
C TYR A 103 -1.04 2.37 5.12
N ASN A 104 -1.56 3.34 5.89
CA ASN A 104 -1.43 4.76 5.55
C ASN A 104 0.03 5.24 5.66
N VAL A 105 0.77 4.78 6.67
CA VAL A 105 2.20 5.10 6.84
C VAL A 105 3.04 4.63 5.65
N SER A 106 2.71 3.47 5.08
CA SER A 106 3.50 2.82 4.04
C SER A 106 2.89 3.00 2.65
N ILE A 107 1.98 2.10 2.24
CA ILE A 107 1.45 2.02 0.87
C ILE A 107 0.62 3.25 0.51
N GLY A 108 -0.15 3.78 1.47
CA GLY A 108 -1.03 4.93 1.27
C GLY A 108 -0.28 6.13 0.70
N SER A 109 0.84 6.51 1.33
CA SER A 109 1.66 7.65 0.87
C SER A 109 2.60 7.30 -0.30
N THR A 110 3.25 6.14 -0.26
CA THR A 110 4.31 5.78 -1.24
C THR A 110 3.78 5.55 -2.65
N ALA A 111 2.58 5.02 -2.81
CA ALA A 111 2.04 4.65 -4.11
C ALA A 111 1.73 5.85 -5.00
N PHE A 112 1.24 6.96 -4.44
CA PHE A 112 1.02 8.20 -5.20
C PHE A 112 2.33 8.84 -5.61
N SER A 113 3.29 8.91 -4.67
CA SER A 113 4.60 9.46 -4.89
C SER A 113 5.37 8.69 -5.97
N LEU A 114 5.31 7.36 -5.95
CA LEU A 114 5.95 6.52 -6.96
C LEU A 114 5.27 6.63 -8.33
N LEU A 115 3.94 6.75 -8.39
CA LEU A 115 3.23 6.98 -9.65
C LEU A 115 3.67 8.31 -10.30
N ALA A 116 3.88 9.35 -9.49
CA ALA A 116 4.38 10.63 -9.96
C ALA A 116 5.83 10.53 -10.49
N GLU A 117 6.70 9.77 -9.83
CA GLU A 117 8.11 9.60 -10.24
C GLU A 117 8.34 8.67 -11.43
N THR A 118 7.54 7.62 -11.56
CA THR A 118 7.68 6.63 -12.66
C THR A 118 7.12 7.13 -13.98
N SER A 119 6.48 8.30 -14.00
CA SER A 119 5.84 8.85 -15.19
C SER A 119 6.68 9.97 -15.82
N THR A 120 7.06 9.76 -17.08
CA THR A 120 7.67 10.79 -17.93
C THR A 120 6.71 11.98 -18.04
N SER A 121 7.24 13.20 -17.89
CA SER A 121 6.45 14.44 -17.75
C SER A 121 5.38 14.62 -18.84
N ARG A 122 5.66 14.21 -20.08
CA ARG A 122 4.73 14.31 -21.22
C ARG A 122 3.55 13.32 -21.17
N LEU A 123 3.74 12.16 -20.54
CA LEU A 123 2.75 11.07 -20.46
C LEU A 123 2.16 10.88 -19.04
N ARG A 124 2.56 11.74 -18.10
CA ARG A 124 2.13 11.67 -16.69
C ARG A 124 0.63 11.64 -16.53
N ALA A 125 -0.09 12.59 -17.15
CA ALA A 125 -1.55 12.65 -17.05
C ALA A 125 -2.22 11.36 -17.56
N LYS A 126 -1.78 10.81 -18.70
CA LYS A 126 -2.32 9.55 -19.25
C LYS A 126 -2.01 8.35 -18.35
N THR A 127 -0.80 8.25 -17.84
CA THR A 127 -0.36 7.15 -16.97
C THR A 127 -1.11 7.16 -15.65
N VAL A 128 -1.28 8.36 -15.06
CA VAL A 128 -2.06 8.56 -13.84
C VAL A 128 -3.53 8.19 -14.07
N ALA A 129 -4.13 8.63 -15.18
CA ALA A 129 -5.51 8.30 -15.53
C ALA A 129 -5.72 6.78 -15.69
N ILE A 130 -4.83 6.08 -16.40
CA ILE A 130 -4.89 4.62 -16.53
C ILE A 130 -4.72 3.93 -15.17
N GLY A 131 -3.83 4.44 -14.32
CA GLY A 131 -3.63 3.94 -12.96
C GLY A 131 -4.90 4.04 -12.11
N TYR A 132 -5.55 5.20 -12.11
CA TYR A 132 -6.83 5.40 -11.41
C TYR A 132 -7.97 4.58 -12.02
N ALA A 133 -8.08 4.49 -13.33
CA ALA A 133 -9.10 3.68 -14.00
C ALA A 133 -8.96 2.20 -13.64
N SER A 134 -7.72 1.68 -13.64
CA SER A 134 -7.42 0.30 -13.25
C SER A 134 -7.76 0.04 -11.78
N GLN A 135 -7.35 0.95 -10.88
CA GLN A 135 -7.66 0.85 -9.46
C GLN A 135 -9.17 0.86 -9.20
N ASN A 136 -9.90 1.79 -9.82
CA ASN A 136 -11.36 1.88 -9.66
C ASN A 136 -12.07 0.65 -10.20
N SER A 137 -11.62 0.08 -11.32
CA SER A 137 -12.19 -1.16 -11.86
C SER A 137 -12.09 -2.33 -10.87
N ILE A 138 -10.94 -2.47 -10.20
CA ILE A 138 -10.74 -3.49 -9.16
C ILE A 138 -11.57 -3.17 -7.91
N ASN A 139 -11.68 -1.90 -7.51
CA ASN A 139 -12.55 -1.51 -6.40
C ASN A 139 -14.03 -1.82 -6.68
N VAL A 140 -14.51 -1.61 -7.91
CA VAL A 140 -15.87 -2.00 -8.31
C VAL A 140 -16.05 -3.50 -8.19
N MET A 141 -15.10 -4.31 -8.67
CA MET A 141 -15.13 -5.77 -8.46
C MET A 141 -15.24 -6.12 -6.98
N TRP A 142 -14.45 -5.50 -6.11
CA TRP A 142 -14.49 -5.75 -4.67
C TRP A 142 -15.81 -5.34 -4.01
N GLN A 143 -16.47 -4.28 -4.48
CA GLN A 143 -17.79 -3.89 -3.97
C GLN A 143 -18.86 -4.96 -4.22
N PHE A 144 -18.73 -5.78 -5.26
CA PHE A 144 -19.64 -6.92 -5.47
C PHE A 144 -19.19 -8.18 -4.69
N VAL A 145 -17.89 -8.41 -4.60
CA VAL A 145 -17.32 -9.63 -4.01
C VAL A 145 -17.36 -9.59 -2.47
N ILE A 146 -16.99 -8.47 -1.84
CA ILE A 146 -16.88 -8.38 -0.37
C ILE A 146 -18.23 -8.60 0.34
N PRO A 147 -19.36 -8.00 -0.08
CA PRO A 147 -20.66 -8.29 0.53
C PRO A 147 -21.04 -9.76 0.45
N TYR A 148 -20.71 -10.42 -0.67
CA TYR A 148 -20.96 -11.85 -0.85
C TYR A 148 -20.15 -12.69 0.15
N MET A 149 -18.90 -12.29 0.40
CA MET A 149 -18.00 -12.99 1.34
C MET A 149 -18.43 -12.82 2.80
N PHE A 150 -19.02 -11.66 3.13
CA PHE A 150 -19.50 -11.34 4.47
C PHE A 150 -20.88 -11.88 4.81
N ASN A 151 -21.73 -12.08 3.81
CA ASN A 151 -23.12 -12.44 4.05
C ASN A 151 -23.21 -13.80 4.80
N PRO A 152 -23.86 -13.84 5.98
CA PRO A 152 -24.04 -15.06 6.77
C PRO A 152 -24.72 -16.21 6.01
N ASP A 153 -25.58 -15.89 5.05
CA ASP A 153 -26.32 -16.86 4.24
C ASP A 153 -25.51 -17.44 3.07
N LYS A 154 -24.27 -16.97 2.90
CA LYS A 154 -23.38 -17.36 1.78
C LYS A 154 -22.07 -17.92 2.30
N ALA A 155 -20.98 -17.17 2.18
CA ALA A 155 -19.66 -17.65 2.53
C ALA A 155 -19.35 -17.53 4.03
N ASN A 156 -20.06 -16.64 4.75
CA ASN A 156 -19.92 -16.39 6.19
C ASN A 156 -18.44 -16.35 6.65
N LEU A 157 -17.58 -15.68 5.88
CA LEU A 157 -16.14 -15.71 6.13
C LEU A 157 -15.76 -14.78 7.29
N GLY A 158 -16.59 -13.79 7.63
CA GLY A 158 -16.32 -12.86 8.73
C GLY A 158 -14.91 -12.28 8.67
N ALA A 159 -14.11 -12.49 9.71
CA ALA A 159 -12.70 -12.07 9.75
C ALA A 159 -11.73 -12.96 8.93
N LYS A 160 -12.13 -14.17 8.51
CA LYS A 160 -11.30 -15.05 7.66
C LYS A 160 -11.05 -14.45 6.28
N ILE A 161 -11.81 -13.44 5.88
CA ILE A 161 -11.56 -12.63 4.68
C ILE A 161 -10.14 -12.03 4.69
N ALA A 162 -9.59 -11.75 5.87
CA ALA A 162 -8.22 -11.28 6.01
C ALA A 162 -7.16 -12.28 5.49
N PHE A 163 -7.42 -13.59 5.47
CA PHE A 163 -6.51 -14.57 4.86
C PHE A 163 -6.42 -14.42 3.34
N ILE A 164 -7.55 -14.11 2.69
CA ILE A 164 -7.60 -13.93 1.23
C ILE A 164 -6.81 -12.67 0.85
N PHE A 165 -7.03 -11.58 1.57
CA PHE A 165 -6.24 -10.36 1.38
C PHE A 165 -4.77 -10.55 1.79
N GLY A 166 -4.47 -11.33 2.83
CA GLY A 166 -3.11 -11.70 3.21
C GLY A 166 -2.37 -12.44 2.10
N GLY A 167 -3.02 -13.42 1.46
CA GLY A 167 -2.47 -14.13 0.30
C GLY A 167 -2.24 -13.20 -0.90
N LEU A 168 -3.21 -12.36 -1.24
CA LEU A 168 -3.08 -11.39 -2.33
C LEU A 168 -1.97 -10.35 -2.05
N CYS A 169 -1.83 -9.92 -0.80
CA CYS A 169 -0.78 -9.01 -0.36
C CYS A 169 0.60 -9.68 -0.47
N PHE A 170 0.72 -10.96 -0.13
CA PHE A 170 1.95 -11.73 -0.31
C PHE A 170 2.37 -11.84 -1.78
N PHE A 171 1.45 -12.18 -2.69
CA PHE A 171 1.75 -12.18 -4.13
C PHE A 171 2.13 -10.79 -4.65
N SER A 172 1.45 -9.76 -4.15
CA SER A 172 1.77 -8.37 -4.47
C SER A 172 3.17 -7.97 -3.98
N LEU A 173 3.59 -8.47 -2.82
CA LEU A 173 4.93 -8.27 -2.28
C LEU A 173 5.99 -8.93 -3.18
N LEU A 174 5.75 -10.17 -3.63
CA LEU A 174 6.65 -10.86 -4.56
C LEU A 174 6.76 -10.12 -5.90
N TYR A 175 5.64 -9.65 -6.43
CA TYR A 175 5.61 -8.85 -7.65
C TYR A 175 6.41 -7.54 -7.49
N LEU A 176 6.18 -6.81 -6.40
CA LEU A 176 6.94 -5.59 -6.11
C LEU A 176 8.42 -5.86 -5.94
N TRP A 177 8.79 -6.95 -5.28
CA TRP A 177 10.19 -7.30 -5.10
C TRP A 177 10.93 -7.51 -6.44
N TYR A 178 10.24 -8.03 -7.46
CA TYR A 178 10.82 -8.24 -8.78
C TYR A 178 10.79 -6.97 -9.66
N PHE A 179 9.66 -6.27 -9.70
CA PHE A 179 9.40 -5.23 -10.71
C PHE A 179 9.57 -3.79 -10.21
N GLN A 180 9.69 -3.55 -8.90
CA GLN A 180 9.78 -2.19 -8.36
C GLN A 180 11.20 -1.60 -8.51
N PRO A 181 11.40 -0.52 -9.30
CA PRO A 181 12.65 0.20 -9.34
C PRO A 181 12.86 1.04 -8.08
N GLU A 182 14.13 1.32 -7.73
CA GLU A 182 14.46 2.30 -6.69
C GLU A 182 14.48 3.69 -7.32
N THR A 183 13.54 4.56 -6.92
CA THR A 183 13.45 5.95 -7.41
C THR A 183 13.96 6.98 -6.40
N GLY A 184 14.26 6.56 -5.17
CA GLY A 184 14.69 7.48 -4.10
C GLY A 184 16.03 8.16 -4.41
N GLY A 185 16.08 9.48 -4.21
CA GLY A 185 17.31 10.28 -4.28
C GLY A 185 17.82 10.58 -5.69
N ARG A 186 16.99 10.41 -6.74
CA ARG A 186 17.33 10.72 -8.13
C ARG A 186 16.47 11.84 -8.71
N SER A 187 17.03 12.63 -9.61
CA SER A 187 16.28 13.68 -10.31
C SER A 187 15.34 13.09 -11.36
N TYR A 188 14.30 13.84 -11.75
CA TYR A 188 13.39 13.43 -12.82
C TYR A 188 14.10 13.18 -14.15
N GLU A 189 15.14 13.96 -14.45
CA GLU A 189 15.94 13.84 -15.67
C GLU A 189 16.80 12.57 -15.68
N GLU A 190 17.39 12.23 -14.52
CA GLU A 190 18.14 10.97 -14.35
C GLU A 190 17.24 9.75 -14.52
N LEU A 191 16.04 9.80 -13.95
CA LEU A 191 15.05 8.73 -14.10
C LEU A 191 14.63 8.57 -15.57
N ASP A 192 14.37 9.66 -16.29
CA ASP A 192 13.97 9.62 -17.70
C ASP A 192 15.07 9.03 -18.60
N GLU A 193 16.35 9.32 -18.32
CA GLU A 193 17.50 8.71 -19.01
C GLU A 193 17.51 7.18 -18.82
N MET A 194 17.26 6.72 -17.60
CA MET A 194 17.28 5.29 -17.26
C MET A 194 16.08 4.53 -17.85
N PHE A 195 14.91 5.17 -17.89
CA PHE A 195 13.74 4.63 -18.56
C PHE A 195 13.96 4.54 -20.08
N THR A 196 14.55 5.57 -20.69
CA THR A 196 14.88 5.58 -22.13
C THR A 196 15.91 4.48 -22.49
N LYS A 197 16.89 4.24 -21.61
CA LYS A 197 17.91 3.20 -21.78
C LYS A 197 17.44 1.78 -21.39
N GLY A 198 16.19 1.62 -20.96
CA GLY A 198 15.61 0.31 -20.62
C GLY A 198 16.34 -0.41 -19.48
N VAL A 199 16.90 0.33 -18.51
CA VAL A 199 17.66 -0.28 -17.41
C VAL A 199 16.73 -1.18 -16.58
N PRO A 200 17.12 -2.41 -16.22
CA PRO A 200 16.31 -3.25 -15.35
C PRO A 200 16.09 -2.59 -13.98
N ALA A 201 14.87 -2.65 -13.45
CA ALA A 201 14.47 -2.05 -12.17
C ALA A 201 15.45 -2.34 -10.99
N ARG A 202 16.13 -3.49 -11.02
CA ARG A 202 17.12 -3.91 -10.01
C ARG A 202 18.46 -3.19 -10.10
N LYS A 203 18.85 -2.72 -11.28
CA LYS A 203 20.12 -2.00 -11.50
C LYS A 203 19.98 -0.50 -11.30
N PHE A 204 18.78 0.00 -10.97
CA PHE A 204 18.54 1.42 -10.77
C PHE A 204 19.45 2.03 -9.70
N LYS A 205 19.77 1.29 -8.64
CA LYS A 205 20.63 1.79 -7.55
C LYS A 205 22.09 1.97 -7.98
N THR A 206 22.60 1.10 -8.85
CA THR A 206 24.03 1.04 -9.22
C THR A 206 24.34 1.76 -10.53
N TYR A 207 23.32 2.14 -11.31
CA TYR A 207 23.51 2.79 -12.60
C TYR A 207 23.95 4.25 -12.43
N LYS A 208 25.12 4.62 -12.95
CA LYS A 208 25.57 6.01 -13.05
C LYS A 208 24.95 6.65 -14.29
N THR A 209 24.16 7.70 -14.10
CA THR A 209 23.57 8.49 -15.19
C THR A 209 24.59 9.42 -15.82
N THR A 210 24.35 9.80 -17.07
CA THR A 210 25.25 10.67 -17.84
C THR A 210 25.38 12.05 -17.17
N MET A 211 24.32 12.52 -16.50
CA MET A 211 24.34 13.75 -15.69
C MET A 211 25.21 13.65 -14.44
N GLN A 212 25.22 12.50 -13.75
CA GLN A 212 26.12 12.28 -12.60
C GLN A 212 27.57 12.31 -13.05
N MET A 213 27.88 11.66 -14.18
CA MET A 213 29.22 11.69 -14.75
C MET A 213 29.64 13.10 -15.17
N ARG A 214 28.73 13.90 -15.75
CA ARG A 214 28.98 15.31 -16.13
C ARG A 214 29.23 16.22 -14.92
N ASN A 215 28.47 16.05 -13.84
CA ASN A 215 28.67 16.82 -12.61
C ASN A 215 29.98 16.42 -11.91
N GLU A 216 30.34 15.14 -11.91
CA GLU A 216 31.64 14.66 -11.40
C GLU A 216 32.81 15.25 -12.22
N THR A 217 32.69 15.37 -13.56
CA THR A 217 33.74 15.99 -14.41
C THR A 217 33.84 17.49 -14.21
N THR A 218 32.70 18.19 -14.06
CA THR A 218 32.68 19.65 -13.86
C THR A 218 33.25 20.04 -12.48
N ALA A 219 33.02 19.21 -11.45
CA ALA A 219 33.61 19.39 -10.13
C ALA A 219 35.14 19.18 -10.11
N GLN A 220 35.66 18.29 -10.96
CA GLN A 220 37.11 18.07 -11.11
C GLN A 220 37.80 19.14 -11.97
N SER A 221 37.10 19.77 -12.91
CA SER A 221 37.66 20.87 -13.72
C SER A 221 37.67 22.23 -13.01
N GLY A 222 36.89 22.41 -11.94
CA GLY A 222 36.84 23.65 -11.14
C GLY A 222 37.81 23.70 -9.96
N SER A 223 38.59 22.63 -9.73
CA SER A 223 39.60 22.52 -8.67
C SER A 223 41.04 22.72 -9.16
N HIS A 224 41.22 23.29 -10.35
CA HIS A 224 42.51 23.65 -10.94
C HIS A 224 42.59 25.14 -11.21
#